data_AF-A0A9P5EV13-F1
#
_entry.id   AF-A0A9P5EV13-F1
#
_cell.length_a   1.000
_cell.length_b   1.000
_cell.length_c   1.000
_cell.angle_alpha   90.00
_cell.angle_beta   90.00
_cell.angle_gamma   90.00
#
_symmetry.space_group_name_H-M   'P 1'
#
loop_
_entity.id
_entity.type
_entity.pdbx_description
1 polymer ?
#
loop_
_entity_poly.entity_id
_entity_poly.type
_entity_poly.pdbx_seq_one_letter_code
_entity_poly.pdbx_strand_id
1 'polypeptide(L)'
;MGHSARIHERALTSWVMKGYGTESSCTQEQINQIEPAVEYAKILAKAAMTALKDVGTSGVAYRRWFGDNNTNENTLASIKANNYEAVISGLRAPESGTVKSEDEGGPDKSRLVFSCPNSEHPVCEPNPYAGTEPVAGMLNAGEVYDNNVLRLCPPFFRQVSHSQMLVNWRDWKEGDLQTSAGFALLHEMQHLDAIVGKPNRCADHAYTVADCEKLSSVERLKNANTFALFALDVLVNPPSPTK
;
A
#
# COMPACT_ATOMS: atom_id res chain seq x y z
N MET A 1 1.09 29.64 13.29
CA MET A 1 1.88 29.52 12.04
C MET A 1 2.78 28.31 12.19
N GLY A 2 2.60 27.25 11.38
CA GLY A 2 3.39 26.02 11.57
C GLY A 2 2.94 24.77 10.80
N HIS A 3 1.88 24.83 9.99
CA HIS A 3 1.41 23.65 9.23
C HIS A 3 2.01 23.53 7.82
N SER A 4 2.73 24.54 7.32
CA SER A 4 3.15 24.59 5.90
C SER A 4 4.48 23.88 5.61
N ALA A 5 5.34 23.65 6.61
CA ALA A 5 6.69 23.12 6.37
C ALA A 5 6.76 21.58 6.30
N ARG A 6 5.80 20.86 6.91
CA ARG A 6 5.81 19.38 6.95
C ARG A 6 5.30 18.69 5.69
N ILE A 7 4.61 19.43 4.81
CA ILE A 7 4.09 18.88 3.54
C ILE A 7 5.22 18.81 2.49
N HIS A 8 6.23 19.67 2.56
CA HIS A 8 7.30 19.73 1.56
C HIS A 8 8.32 18.57 1.60
N GLU A 9 8.44 17.84 2.71
CA GLU A 9 9.25 16.61 2.77
C GLU A 9 8.49 15.35 2.33
N ARG A 10 7.17 15.45 2.15
CA ARG A 10 6.27 14.33 1.80
C ARG A 10 5.64 14.59 0.45
N ALA A 11 6.40 14.37 -0.60
CA ALA A 11 5.86 14.30 -1.93
C ALA A 11 6.84 13.51 -2.79
N LEU A 12 6.39 12.37 -3.30
CA LEU A 12 7.01 11.87 -4.51
C LEU A 12 6.82 12.92 -5.61
N THR A 13 7.87 13.20 -6.36
CA THR A 13 7.84 14.15 -7.49
C THR A 13 8.16 13.47 -8.82
N SER A 14 8.67 12.24 -8.78
CA SER A 14 9.03 11.46 -9.96
C SER A 14 8.69 9.98 -9.75
N TRP A 15 8.04 9.38 -10.75
CA TRP A 15 7.64 7.98 -10.78
C TRP A 15 8.22 7.36 -12.05
N VAL A 16 9.33 6.64 -11.91
CA VAL A 16 10.04 6.04 -13.04
C VAL A 16 9.96 4.53 -12.97
N MET A 17 10.15 3.86 -14.09
CA MET A 17 10.31 2.42 -14.14
C MET A 17 11.74 2.03 -14.44
N LYS A 18 12.20 0.93 -13.88
CA LYS A 18 13.39 0.25 -14.37
C LYS A 18 13.06 -0.45 -15.67
N GLY A 19 13.56 0.05 -16.80
CA GLY A 19 13.23 -0.44 -18.15
C GLY A 19 14.35 -1.24 -18.82
N TYR A 20 15.51 -1.37 -18.20
CA TYR A 20 16.68 -2.01 -18.78
C TYR A 20 17.29 -3.05 -17.84
N GLY A 21 18.04 -4.00 -18.41
CA GLY A 21 18.54 -5.19 -17.71
C GLY A 21 17.55 -6.36 -17.75
N THR A 22 17.99 -7.57 -17.40
CA THR A 22 17.19 -8.80 -17.54
C THR A 22 16.58 -9.30 -16.23
N GLU A 23 17.10 -8.87 -15.09
CA GLU A 23 16.73 -9.48 -13.79
C GLU A 23 15.65 -8.72 -13.04
N SER A 24 15.47 -7.42 -13.29
CA SER A 24 14.43 -6.63 -12.60
C SER A 24 13.82 -5.46 -13.37
N SER A 25 13.90 -5.50 -14.70
CA SER A 25 13.21 -4.56 -15.58
C SER A 25 11.73 -4.89 -15.71
N CYS A 26 10.90 -3.85 -15.80
CA CYS A 26 9.49 -3.97 -16.10
C CYS A 26 9.26 -3.97 -17.61
N THR A 27 8.47 -4.93 -18.11
CA THR A 27 8.00 -4.95 -19.50
C THR A 27 6.82 -4.00 -19.71
N GLN A 28 6.49 -3.69 -20.97
CA GLN A 28 5.33 -2.85 -21.26
C GLN A 28 4.02 -3.49 -20.80
N GLU A 29 3.89 -4.82 -20.90
CA GLU A 29 2.72 -5.56 -20.40
C GLU A 29 2.57 -5.45 -18.88
N GLN A 30 3.68 -5.42 -18.15
CA GLN A 30 3.67 -5.20 -16.70
C GLN A 30 3.24 -3.78 -16.35
N ILE A 31 3.71 -2.76 -17.09
CA ILE A 31 3.27 -1.36 -16.89
C ILE A 31 1.77 -1.21 -17.11
N ASN A 32 1.25 -1.81 -18.18
CA ASN A 32 -0.18 -1.78 -18.50
C ASN A 32 -1.04 -2.44 -17.42
N GLN A 33 -0.46 -3.27 -16.54
CA GLN A 33 -1.12 -3.82 -15.36
C GLN A 33 -0.93 -2.97 -14.09
N ILE A 34 0.21 -2.28 -13.96
CA ILE A 34 0.50 -1.37 -12.84
C ILE A 34 -0.43 -0.16 -12.86
N GLU A 35 -0.67 0.43 -14.02
CA GLU A 35 -1.57 1.60 -14.17
C GLU A 35 -2.97 1.38 -13.55
N PRO A 36 -3.74 0.35 -13.96
CA PRO A 36 -5.03 0.10 -13.33
C PRO A 36 -4.90 -0.31 -11.85
N ALA A 37 -3.83 -1.01 -11.45
CA ALA A 37 -3.59 -1.34 -10.05
C ALA A 37 -3.44 -0.07 -9.18
N VAL A 38 -2.72 0.95 -9.67
CA VAL A 38 -2.58 2.25 -9.00
C VAL A 38 -3.95 2.91 -8.80
N GLU A 39 -4.79 2.91 -9.83
CA GLU A 39 -6.12 3.50 -9.74
C GLU A 39 -7.03 2.73 -8.78
N TYR A 40 -6.95 1.40 -8.75
CA TYR A 40 -7.68 0.58 -7.76
C TYR A 40 -7.20 0.82 -6.32
N ALA A 41 -5.90 1.02 -6.11
CA ALA A 41 -5.37 1.39 -4.79
C ALA A 41 -5.95 2.73 -4.33
N LYS A 42 -6.03 3.72 -5.24
CA LYS A 42 -6.67 5.01 -4.96
C LYS A 42 -8.17 4.89 -4.70
N ILE A 43 -8.88 4.02 -5.40
CA ILE A 43 -10.30 3.75 -5.15
C ILE A 43 -10.52 3.22 -3.74
N LEU A 44 -9.72 2.23 -3.32
CA LEU A 44 -9.73 1.70 -1.95
C LEU A 44 -9.45 2.81 -0.93
N ALA A 45 -8.39 3.59 -1.12
CA ALA A 45 -8.04 4.69 -0.22
C ALA A 45 -9.14 5.78 -0.15
N LYS A 46 -9.80 6.09 -1.27
CA LYS A 46 -10.94 7.02 -1.31
C LYS A 46 -12.14 6.49 -0.53
N ALA A 47 -12.45 5.20 -0.64
CA ALA A 47 -13.51 4.58 0.14
C ALA A 47 -13.24 4.66 1.64
N ALA A 48 -11.99 4.39 2.05
CA ALA A 48 -11.53 4.58 3.43
C ALA A 48 -11.73 6.02 3.90
N MET A 49 -11.30 7.02 3.10
CA MET A 49 -11.49 8.43 3.43
C MET A 49 -12.95 8.82 3.61
N THR A 50 -13.85 8.34 2.74
CA THR A 50 -15.29 8.58 2.85
C THR A 50 -15.85 7.98 4.14
N ALA A 51 -15.53 6.71 4.44
CA ALA A 51 -16.00 6.06 5.67
C ALA A 51 -15.49 6.77 6.94
N LEU A 52 -14.22 7.17 6.96
CA LEU A 52 -13.62 7.92 8.07
C LEU A 52 -14.20 9.33 8.23
N LYS A 53 -14.75 9.91 7.15
CA LYS A 53 -15.46 11.19 7.20
C LYS A 53 -16.89 11.01 7.73
N ASP A 54 -17.59 9.99 7.27
CA ASP A 54 -19.02 9.83 7.52
C ASP A 54 -19.32 9.30 8.92
N VAL A 55 -18.55 8.31 9.38
CA VAL A 55 -18.79 7.67 10.70
C VAL A 55 -17.57 7.72 11.64
N GLY A 56 -16.41 8.13 11.14
CA GLY A 56 -15.19 8.27 11.94
C GLY A 56 -14.85 7.01 12.75
N THR A 57 -14.45 7.20 14.00
CA THR A 57 -14.04 6.11 14.90
C THR A 57 -15.21 5.30 15.48
N SER A 58 -16.45 5.73 15.22
CA SER A 58 -17.66 5.03 15.64
C SER A 58 -18.04 3.87 14.71
N GLY A 59 -17.51 3.85 13.48
CA GLY A 59 -17.81 2.83 12.48
C GLY A 59 -17.37 1.42 12.89
N VAL A 60 -18.18 0.42 12.57
CA VAL A 60 -17.90 -1.00 12.88
C VAL A 60 -16.58 -1.45 12.26
N ALA A 61 -16.32 -1.11 10.99
CA ALA A 61 -15.06 -1.41 10.33
C ALA A 61 -13.87 -0.71 11.00
N TYR A 62 -14.03 0.53 11.49
CA TYR A 62 -12.94 1.23 12.19
C TYR A 62 -12.54 0.46 13.45
N ARG A 63 -13.52 0.06 14.26
CA ARG A 63 -13.26 -0.72 15.47
C ARG A 63 -12.69 -2.10 15.15
N ARG A 64 -13.19 -2.74 14.09
CA ARG A 64 -12.68 -4.03 13.62
C ARG A 64 -11.21 -3.99 13.25
N TRP A 65 -10.75 -2.94 12.57
CA TRP A 65 -9.40 -2.88 12.01
C TRP A 65 -8.42 -2.09 12.88
N PHE A 66 -8.83 -0.95 13.41
CA PHE A 66 -8.00 -0.09 14.23
C PHE A 66 -8.22 -0.26 15.74
N GLY A 67 -9.32 -0.87 16.17
CA GLY A 67 -9.59 -1.18 17.58
C GLY A 67 -10.18 -0.02 18.38
N ASP A 68 -10.86 -0.34 19.48
CA ASP A 68 -11.58 0.62 20.33
C ASP A 68 -10.66 1.60 21.09
N ASN A 69 -9.40 1.21 21.31
CA ASN A 69 -8.42 2.03 22.01
C ASN A 69 -7.81 3.14 21.13
N ASN A 70 -8.07 3.13 19.82
CA ASN A 70 -7.52 4.07 18.85
C ASN A 70 -8.58 5.07 18.36
N THR A 71 -9.49 5.47 19.22
CA THR A 71 -10.69 6.24 18.85
C THR A 71 -10.54 7.76 18.97
N ASN A 72 -9.39 8.25 19.44
CA ASN A 72 -9.16 9.69 19.61
C ASN A 72 -9.03 10.44 18.27
N GLU A 73 -9.40 11.72 18.28
CA GLU A 73 -9.46 12.56 17.06
C GLU A 73 -8.11 12.74 16.37
N ASN A 74 -7.02 12.80 17.12
CA ASN A 74 -5.68 12.95 16.56
C ASN A 74 -5.26 11.71 15.77
N THR A 75 -5.57 10.51 16.27
CA THR A 75 -5.34 9.26 15.56
C THR A 75 -6.16 9.21 14.27
N LEU A 76 -7.46 9.55 14.35
CA LEU A 76 -8.33 9.61 13.16
C LEU A 76 -7.80 10.59 12.11
N ALA A 77 -7.43 11.81 12.53
CA ALA A 77 -6.86 12.83 11.65
C ALA A 77 -5.54 12.37 11.02
N SER A 78 -4.68 11.69 11.81
CA SER A 78 -3.42 11.12 11.31
C SER A 78 -3.67 10.06 10.25
N ILE A 79 -4.57 9.10 10.48
CA ILE A 79 -4.91 8.05 9.52
C ILE A 79 -5.42 8.66 8.21
N LYS A 80 -6.35 9.63 8.28
CA LYS A 80 -6.90 10.28 7.10
C LYS A 80 -5.80 10.96 6.26
N ALA A 81 -5.04 11.86 6.89
CA ALA A 81 -4.06 12.68 6.19
C ALA A 81 -2.83 11.87 5.74
N ASN A 82 -2.31 11.02 6.60
CA ASN A 82 -1.01 10.39 6.39
C ASN A 82 -1.10 9.04 5.71
N ASN A 83 -2.19 8.28 5.85
CA ASN A 83 -2.26 6.91 5.31
C ASN A 83 -3.13 6.79 4.06
N TYR A 84 -4.22 7.55 3.96
CA TYR A 84 -5.13 7.46 2.81
C TYR A 84 -5.04 8.65 1.87
N GLU A 85 -5.12 9.89 2.37
CA GLU A 85 -5.00 11.09 1.53
C GLU A 85 -3.63 11.15 0.85
N ALA A 86 -2.55 10.89 1.60
CA ALA A 86 -1.20 10.84 1.05
C ALA A 86 -1.03 9.80 -0.07
N VAL A 87 -1.67 8.62 0.04
CA VAL A 87 -1.67 7.61 -1.03
C VAL A 87 -2.42 8.12 -2.26
N ILE A 88 -3.58 8.73 -2.06
CA ILE A 88 -4.39 9.28 -3.17
C ILE A 88 -3.61 10.34 -3.95
N SER A 89 -2.88 11.22 -3.26
CA SER A 89 -2.11 12.29 -3.89
C SER A 89 -0.74 11.86 -4.42
N GLY A 90 -0.09 10.92 -3.74
CA GLY A 90 1.33 10.59 -3.94
C GLY A 90 1.59 9.34 -4.77
N LEU A 91 0.67 8.37 -4.83
CA LEU A 91 0.85 7.19 -5.67
C LEU A 91 0.46 7.50 -7.13
N ARG A 92 1.38 7.26 -8.06
CA ARG A 92 1.15 7.35 -9.51
C ARG A 92 1.81 6.18 -10.23
N ALA A 93 1.31 5.88 -11.42
CA ALA A 93 1.96 4.97 -12.35
C ALA A 93 3.34 5.54 -12.77
N PRO A 94 4.25 4.72 -13.33
CA PRO A 94 5.57 5.18 -13.78
C PRO A 94 5.46 6.09 -15.03
N GLU A 95 5.02 7.33 -14.84
CA GLU A 95 4.77 8.32 -15.90
C GLU A 95 5.97 9.24 -16.19
N SER A 96 6.99 9.23 -15.33
CA SER A 96 8.17 10.12 -15.44
C SER A 96 9.30 9.57 -16.31
N GLY A 97 9.13 8.38 -16.90
CA GLY A 97 10.08 7.77 -17.83
C GLY A 97 10.77 6.51 -17.31
N THR A 98 11.87 6.13 -17.96
CA THR A 98 12.60 4.89 -17.72
C THR A 98 14.01 5.15 -17.19
N VAL A 99 14.47 4.26 -16.32
CA VAL A 99 15.85 4.22 -15.80
C VAL A 99 16.46 2.84 -16.02
N LYS A 100 17.78 2.78 -16.08
CA LYS A 100 18.62 1.58 -16.24
C LYS A 100 18.90 0.87 -14.92
N SER A 101 18.89 1.63 -13.82
CA SER A 101 19.03 1.11 -12.47
C SER A 101 18.21 1.94 -11.48
N GLU A 102 17.98 1.35 -10.30
CA GLU A 102 17.28 1.96 -9.19
C GLU A 102 17.93 3.27 -8.72
N ASP A 103 19.24 3.42 -8.90
CA ASP A 103 20.04 4.61 -8.50
C ASP A 103 20.41 5.54 -9.66
N GLU A 104 19.88 5.34 -10.87
CA GLU A 104 20.22 6.20 -12.00
C GLU A 104 19.83 7.66 -11.71
N GLY A 105 20.75 8.60 -11.95
CA GLY A 105 20.55 10.01 -11.63
C GLY A 105 20.86 10.38 -10.18
N GLY A 106 21.29 9.41 -9.35
CA GLY A 106 21.75 9.63 -7.98
C GLY A 106 20.60 9.71 -6.95
N PRO A 107 20.93 10.10 -5.70
CA PRO A 107 19.97 10.14 -4.60
C PRO A 107 18.85 11.15 -4.78
N ASP A 108 17.63 10.66 -4.82
CA ASP A 108 16.40 11.44 -4.82
C ASP A 108 15.33 10.75 -3.96
N LYS A 109 15.20 11.22 -2.73
CA LYS A 109 14.19 10.71 -1.77
C LYS A 109 12.75 10.98 -2.21
N SER A 110 12.54 11.80 -3.24
CA SER A 110 11.24 12.09 -3.83
C SER A 110 10.96 11.25 -5.08
N ARG A 111 11.88 10.38 -5.49
CA ARG A 111 11.67 9.45 -6.59
C ARG A 111 11.15 8.11 -6.08
N LEU A 112 10.17 7.57 -6.80
CA LEU A 112 9.76 6.18 -6.70
C LEU A 112 10.14 5.45 -7.99
N VAL A 113 10.94 4.40 -7.85
CA VAL A 113 11.33 3.50 -8.94
C VAL A 113 10.48 2.24 -8.85
N PHE A 114 9.75 1.94 -9.92
CA PHE A 114 9.08 0.67 -10.12
C PHE A 114 10.09 -0.34 -10.70
N SER A 115 10.31 -1.44 -10.01
CA SER A 115 11.14 -2.55 -10.47
C SER A 115 10.32 -3.83 -10.50
N CYS A 116 10.55 -4.67 -11.50
CA CYS A 116 9.82 -5.92 -11.71
C CYS A 116 10.80 -7.09 -11.73
N PRO A 117 11.30 -7.54 -10.57
CA PRO A 117 12.20 -8.68 -10.52
C PRO A 117 11.54 -9.93 -11.10
N ASN A 118 12.32 -10.72 -11.85
CA ASN A 118 11.85 -12.00 -12.38
C ASN A 118 11.77 -13.06 -11.25
N SER A 119 11.26 -14.26 -11.57
CA SER A 119 11.09 -15.34 -10.59
C SER A 119 12.40 -15.93 -10.04
N GLU A 120 13.52 -15.67 -10.70
CA GLU A 120 14.84 -16.14 -10.29
C GLU A 120 15.56 -15.11 -9.40
N HIS A 121 15.00 -13.90 -9.26
CA HIS A 121 15.61 -12.87 -8.44
C HIS A 121 15.39 -13.20 -6.94
N PRO A 122 16.44 -13.20 -6.09
CA PRO A 122 16.35 -13.66 -4.69
C PRO A 122 15.27 -12.98 -3.85
N VAL A 123 14.96 -11.72 -4.15
CA VAL A 123 13.92 -10.93 -3.45
C VAL A 123 12.48 -11.41 -3.73
N CYS A 124 12.28 -12.23 -4.76
CA CYS A 124 11.00 -12.82 -5.12
C CYS A 124 10.98 -14.34 -4.91
N GLU A 125 12.05 -14.91 -4.34
CA GLU A 125 12.06 -16.31 -3.96
C GLU A 125 11.07 -16.56 -2.81
N PRO A 126 10.38 -17.72 -2.79
CA PRO A 126 9.50 -18.09 -1.69
C PRO A 126 10.25 -18.04 -0.37
N ASN A 127 9.59 -17.53 0.67
CA ASN A 127 10.15 -17.60 2.01
C ASN A 127 10.35 -19.09 2.39
N PRO A 128 11.56 -19.52 2.79
CA PRO A 128 11.86 -20.94 3.04
C PRO A 128 11.08 -21.54 4.22
N TYR A 129 10.49 -20.70 5.07
CA TYR A 129 9.69 -21.11 6.23
C TYR A 129 8.17 -21.02 5.99
N ALA A 130 7.72 -20.04 5.21
CA ALA A 130 6.29 -19.82 4.93
C ALA A 130 5.84 -20.42 3.59
N GLY A 131 6.76 -20.72 2.67
CA GLY A 131 6.48 -21.25 1.34
C GLY A 131 5.75 -20.29 0.40
N THR A 132 5.49 -19.05 0.83
CA THR A 132 4.75 -18.05 0.06
C THR A 132 5.70 -17.19 -0.78
N GLU A 133 5.36 -17.02 -2.05
CA GLU A 133 6.05 -16.08 -2.94
C GLU A 133 5.70 -14.63 -2.55
N PRO A 134 6.69 -13.73 -2.40
CA PRO A 134 6.44 -12.30 -2.19
C PRO A 134 5.62 -11.73 -3.34
N VAL A 135 4.62 -10.92 -3.02
CA VAL A 135 3.78 -10.25 -4.03
C VAL A 135 4.44 -8.95 -4.47
N ALA A 136 4.77 -8.10 -3.49
CA ALA A 136 5.45 -6.84 -3.71
C ALA A 136 6.34 -6.56 -2.49
N GLY A 137 7.15 -5.50 -2.58
CA GLY A 137 7.91 -5.02 -1.44
C GLY A 137 8.35 -3.57 -1.64
N MET A 138 8.32 -2.81 -0.56
CA MET A 138 8.75 -1.42 -0.52
C MET A 138 10.13 -1.27 0.13
N LEU A 139 10.99 -0.47 -0.50
CA LEU A 139 12.24 0.01 0.09
C LEU A 139 12.23 1.53 0.11
N ASN A 140 12.57 2.08 1.27
CA ASN A 140 12.73 3.51 1.43
C ASN A 140 14.12 3.94 0.94
N ALA A 141 14.20 5.15 0.41
CA ALA A 141 15.46 5.78 0.03
C ALA A 141 16.47 5.78 1.19
N GLY A 142 17.67 5.29 0.92
CA GLY A 142 18.79 5.14 1.86
C GLY A 142 18.82 3.81 2.63
N GLU A 143 17.88 2.88 2.41
CA GLU A 143 17.93 1.54 3.02
C GLU A 143 18.82 0.58 2.24
N VAL A 144 18.61 0.52 0.93
CA VAL A 144 19.37 -0.33 0.00
C VAL A 144 19.80 0.47 -1.21
N TYR A 145 18.88 1.29 -1.73
CA TYR A 145 19.09 2.19 -2.87
C TYR A 145 19.00 3.64 -2.39
N ASP A 146 19.55 4.55 -3.16
CA ASP A 146 19.49 5.98 -2.88
C ASP A 146 18.09 6.58 -3.15
N ASN A 147 17.26 5.87 -3.91
CA ASN A 147 15.87 6.21 -4.25
C ASN A 147 14.88 5.26 -3.54
N ASN A 148 13.60 5.64 -3.48
CA ASN A 148 12.56 4.70 -3.04
C ASN A 148 12.29 3.68 -4.14
N VAL A 149 12.10 2.43 -3.79
CA VAL A 149 11.90 1.34 -4.76
C VAL A 149 10.68 0.51 -4.38
N LEU A 150 9.73 0.43 -5.31
CA LEU A 150 8.64 -0.53 -5.26
C LEU A 150 9.00 -1.72 -6.15
N ARG A 151 9.19 -2.88 -5.52
CA ARG A 151 9.45 -4.15 -6.19
C ARG A 151 8.13 -4.88 -6.40
N LEU A 152 7.88 -5.32 -7.63
CA LEU A 152 6.68 -6.04 -8.02
C LEU A 152 7.10 -7.42 -8.53
N CYS A 153 6.94 -8.43 -7.68
CA CYS A 153 7.31 -9.80 -8.01
C CYS A 153 6.28 -10.44 -8.95
N PRO A 154 6.60 -11.55 -9.62
CA PRO A 154 5.67 -12.22 -10.54
C PRO A 154 4.26 -12.51 -9.98
N PRO A 155 4.07 -12.88 -8.69
CA PRO A 155 2.73 -13.05 -8.11
C PRO A 155 1.85 -11.80 -8.16
N PHE A 156 2.42 -10.58 -8.11
CA PHE A 156 1.66 -9.33 -8.25
C PHE A 156 0.82 -9.30 -9.53
N PHE A 157 1.42 -9.73 -10.64
CA PHE A 157 0.79 -9.75 -11.96
C PHE A 157 -0.16 -10.94 -12.16
N ARG A 158 -0.19 -11.88 -11.21
CA ARG A 158 -1.10 -13.04 -11.21
C ARG A 158 -2.26 -12.89 -10.21
N GLN A 159 -2.32 -11.78 -9.48
CA GLN A 159 -3.39 -11.50 -8.53
C GLN A 159 -4.77 -11.54 -9.20
N VAL A 160 -5.81 -11.82 -8.42
CA VAL A 160 -7.18 -11.80 -8.95
C VAL A 160 -7.57 -10.36 -9.34
N SER A 161 -8.55 -10.24 -10.24
CA SER A 161 -9.05 -8.92 -10.61
C SER A 161 -9.63 -8.18 -9.40
N HIS A 162 -9.64 -6.85 -9.45
CA HIS A 162 -10.22 -6.04 -8.37
C HIS A 162 -11.67 -6.43 -8.09
N SER A 163 -12.50 -6.60 -9.13
CA SER A 163 -13.89 -7.03 -8.98
C SER A 163 -14.02 -8.42 -8.34
N GLN A 164 -13.15 -9.37 -8.71
CA GLN A 164 -13.16 -10.70 -8.10
C GLN A 164 -12.77 -10.63 -6.62
N MET A 165 -11.79 -9.81 -6.23
CA MET A 165 -11.45 -9.60 -4.82
C MET A 165 -12.65 -9.06 -4.02
N LEU A 166 -13.43 -8.13 -4.59
CA LEU A 166 -14.65 -7.62 -3.92
C LEU A 166 -15.71 -8.72 -3.73
N VAL A 167 -15.90 -9.60 -4.71
CA VAL A 167 -16.79 -10.76 -4.60
C VAL A 167 -16.27 -11.71 -3.52
N ASN A 168 -15.00 -12.07 -3.58
CA ASN A 168 -14.36 -12.94 -2.60
C ASN A 168 -14.49 -12.39 -1.18
N TRP A 169 -14.36 -11.09 -0.97
CA TRP A 169 -14.55 -10.46 0.35
C TRP A 169 -15.98 -10.61 0.88
N ARG A 170 -17.00 -10.45 0.03
CA ARG A 170 -18.42 -10.60 0.43
C ARG A 170 -18.72 -12.02 0.89
N ASP A 171 -18.15 -13.00 0.22
CA ASP A 171 -18.39 -14.42 0.45
C ASP A 171 -17.39 -15.03 1.45
N TRP A 172 -16.37 -14.28 1.86
CA TRP A 172 -15.30 -14.76 2.73
C TRP A 172 -15.82 -15.22 4.09
N LYS A 173 -15.32 -16.37 4.56
CA LYS A 173 -15.66 -16.97 5.85
C LYS A 173 -14.43 -17.19 6.72
N GLU A 174 -13.38 -17.76 6.14
CA GLU A 174 -12.11 -18.03 6.79
C GLU A 174 -11.01 -18.28 5.74
N GLY A 175 -9.76 -18.35 6.19
CA GLY A 175 -8.60 -18.64 5.34
C GLY A 175 -8.05 -17.41 4.59
N ASP A 176 -7.16 -17.68 3.65
CA ASP A 176 -6.42 -16.63 2.94
C ASP A 176 -7.33 -15.91 1.93
N LEU A 177 -7.31 -14.58 2.02
CA LEU A 177 -8.00 -13.71 1.06
C LEU A 177 -7.17 -13.63 -0.23
N GLN A 178 -7.77 -14.01 -1.35
CA GLN A 178 -7.21 -13.67 -2.67
C GLN A 178 -7.36 -12.17 -2.91
N THR A 179 -6.23 -11.47 -3.04
CA THR A 179 -6.19 -10.01 -3.16
C THR A 179 -5.99 -9.56 -4.60
N SER A 180 -6.20 -8.27 -4.87
CA SER A 180 -5.91 -7.66 -6.16
C SER A 180 -4.59 -6.91 -6.12
N ALA A 181 -4.00 -6.67 -7.29
CA ALA A 181 -2.79 -5.84 -7.41
C ALA A 181 -2.96 -4.45 -6.75
N GLY A 182 -4.13 -3.82 -6.86
CA GLY A 182 -4.41 -2.54 -6.21
C GLY A 182 -4.48 -2.61 -4.67
N PHE A 183 -4.89 -3.76 -4.11
CA PHE A 183 -4.82 -4.00 -2.67
C PHE A 183 -3.36 -4.10 -2.21
N ALA A 184 -2.55 -4.87 -2.95
CA ALA A 184 -1.12 -4.99 -2.66
C ALA A 184 -0.42 -3.62 -2.74
N LEU A 185 -0.72 -2.79 -3.73
CA LEU A 185 -0.16 -1.43 -3.79
C LEU A 185 -0.58 -0.56 -2.61
N LEU A 186 -1.85 -0.61 -2.19
CA LEU A 186 -2.29 0.16 -1.01
C LEU A 186 -1.57 -0.28 0.26
N HIS A 187 -1.33 -1.59 0.41
CA HIS A 187 -0.51 -2.16 1.47
C HIS A 187 0.93 -1.61 1.41
N GLU A 188 1.63 -1.76 0.27
CA GLU A 188 3.03 -1.36 0.14
C GLU A 188 3.26 0.13 0.41
N MET A 189 2.32 0.99 0.01
CA MET A 189 2.45 2.43 0.26
C MET A 189 2.47 2.78 1.76
N GLN A 190 1.97 1.91 2.65
CA GLN A 190 2.02 2.15 4.09
C GLN A 190 3.44 2.01 4.67
N HIS A 191 4.35 1.38 3.95
CA HIS A 191 5.76 1.28 4.33
C HIS A 191 6.62 2.44 3.82
N LEU A 192 6.10 3.28 2.93
CA LEU A 192 6.87 4.31 2.26
C LEU A 192 6.83 5.64 3.02
N ASP A 193 7.96 6.05 3.59
CA ASP A 193 8.15 7.31 4.32
C ASP A 193 7.79 8.53 3.49
N ALA A 194 8.11 8.52 2.19
CA ALA A 194 7.77 9.62 1.28
C ALA A 194 6.26 9.81 1.11
N ILE A 195 5.46 8.79 1.45
CA ILE A 195 3.99 8.83 1.45
C ILE A 195 3.48 9.07 2.88
N VAL A 196 3.67 8.10 3.79
CA VAL A 196 3.03 8.15 5.11
C VAL A 196 3.78 9.02 6.13
N GLY A 197 5.03 9.37 5.83
CA GLY A 197 5.96 9.98 6.77
C GLY A 197 6.50 8.96 7.77
N LYS A 198 7.80 9.09 8.09
CA LYS A 198 8.52 8.20 9.00
C LYS A 198 7.79 7.85 10.31
N PRO A 199 7.12 8.78 11.02
CA PRO A 199 6.38 8.44 12.23
C PRO A 199 5.18 7.52 12.01
N ASN A 200 4.63 7.43 10.80
CA ASN A 200 3.47 6.61 10.45
C ASN A 200 3.83 5.38 9.61
N ARG A 201 5.12 5.18 9.29
CA ARG A 201 5.61 3.97 8.62
C ARG A 201 5.06 2.73 9.32
N CYS A 202 4.48 1.84 8.52
CA CYS A 202 4.00 0.54 8.95
C CYS A 202 5.09 -0.53 8.77
N ALA A 203 4.89 -1.66 9.45
CA ALA A 203 5.58 -2.91 9.29
C ALA A 203 4.56 -4.02 8.96
N ASP A 204 5.05 -5.23 8.75
CA ASP A 204 4.24 -6.41 8.46
C ASP A 204 4.09 -7.28 9.70
N HIS A 205 3.14 -6.89 10.56
CA HIS A 205 2.84 -7.65 11.78
C HIS A 205 1.94 -8.86 11.49
N ALA A 206 1.04 -8.75 10.51
CA ALA A 206 0.13 -9.83 10.10
C ALA A 206 -0.44 -9.61 8.70
N TYR A 207 -0.70 -10.72 7.98
CA TYR A 207 -1.28 -10.71 6.62
C TYR A 207 -2.68 -11.34 6.54
N THR A 208 -2.98 -12.37 7.34
CA THR A 208 -4.32 -12.98 7.32
C THR A 208 -5.32 -12.08 8.04
N VAL A 209 -6.60 -12.16 7.67
CA VAL A 209 -7.68 -11.43 8.36
C VAL A 209 -7.69 -11.76 9.85
N ALA A 210 -7.63 -13.04 10.19
CA ALA A 210 -7.70 -13.51 11.58
C ALA A 210 -6.50 -13.03 12.41
N ASP A 211 -5.31 -12.96 11.83
CA ASP A 211 -4.12 -12.49 12.56
C ASP A 211 -4.11 -10.97 12.69
N CYS A 212 -4.56 -10.24 11.66
CA CYS A 212 -4.74 -8.79 11.73
C CYS A 212 -5.74 -8.38 12.83
N GLU A 213 -6.80 -9.19 13.04
CA GLU A 213 -7.78 -8.99 14.11
C GLU A 213 -7.24 -9.31 15.51
N LYS A 214 -6.14 -10.05 15.64
CA LYS A 214 -5.53 -10.37 16.94
C LYS A 214 -4.44 -9.40 17.36
N LEU A 215 -3.98 -8.55 16.45
CA LEU A 215 -2.96 -7.53 16.74
C LEU A 215 -3.39 -6.61 17.89
N SER A 216 -2.39 -6.19 18.68
CA SER A 216 -2.60 -5.17 19.71
C SER A 216 -3.02 -3.84 19.10
N SER A 217 -3.56 -2.93 19.91
CA SER A 217 -3.97 -1.60 19.44
C SER A 217 -2.82 -0.82 18.79
N VAL A 218 -1.60 -0.95 19.29
CA VAL A 218 -0.43 -0.28 18.70
C VAL A 218 -0.06 -0.91 17.36
N GLU A 219 -0.01 -2.24 17.29
CA GLU A 219 0.34 -2.96 16.06
C GLU A 219 -0.68 -2.74 14.95
N ARG A 220 -1.97 -2.60 15.27
CA ARG A 220 -3.01 -2.28 14.27
C ARG A 220 -2.77 -0.96 13.56
N LEU A 221 -2.25 0.06 14.25
CA LEU A 221 -1.86 1.34 13.65
C LEU A 221 -0.52 1.28 12.91
N LYS A 222 0.20 0.16 13.05
CA LYS A 222 1.53 -0.06 12.49
C LYS A 222 1.58 -1.24 11.53
N ASN A 223 0.45 -1.85 11.18
CA ASN A 223 0.38 -2.96 10.26
C ASN A 223 -0.15 -2.50 8.91
N ALA A 224 0.65 -2.62 7.85
CA ALA A 224 0.27 -2.15 6.52
C ALA A 224 -1.04 -2.80 6.03
N ASN A 225 -1.16 -4.10 6.28
CA ASN A 225 -2.31 -4.88 5.85
C ASN A 225 -3.63 -4.47 6.55
N THR A 226 -3.57 -3.94 7.77
CA THR A 226 -4.75 -3.42 8.47
C THR A 226 -5.37 -2.25 7.71
N PHE A 227 -4.57 -1.37 7.12
CA PHE A 227 -5.06 -0.23 6.33
C PHE A 227 -5.71 -0.69 5.01
N ALA A 228 -5.11 -1.69 4.35
CA ALA A 228 -5.65 -2.26 3.13
C ALA A 228 -6.96 -3.02 3.37
N LEU A 229 -7.03 -3.81 4.46
CA LEU A 229 -8.25 -4.52 4.87
C LEU A 229 -9.37 -3.56 5.28
N PHE A 230 -9.07 -2.49 6.03
CA PHE A 230 -10.07 -1.46 6.34
C PHE A 230 -10.66 -0.85 5.07
N ALA A 231 -9.80 -0.48 4.11
CA ALA A 231 -10.22 0.14 2.86
C ALA A 231 -11.08 -0.81 2.01
N LEU A 232 -10.72 -2.10 1.96
CA LEU A 232 -11.53 -3.13 1.32
C LEU A 232 -12.89 -3.30 1.99
N ASP A 233 -12.90 -3.41 3.32
CA ASP A 233 -14.11 -3.70 4.09
C ASP A 233 -15.15 -2.59 3.93
N VAL A 234 -14.73 -1.32 3.99
CA VAL A 234 -15.64 -0.18 3.82
C VAL A 234 -15.99 0.10 2.36
N LEU A 235 -15.18 -0.34 1.39
CA LEU A 235 -15.57 -0.28 -0.03
C LEU A 235 -16.68 -1.29 -0.32
N VAL A 236 -16.59 -2.49 0.25
CA VAL A 236 -17.60 -3.55 0.05
C VAL A 236 -18.85 -3.32 0.90
N ASN A 237 -18.67 -2.87 2.15
CA ASN A 237 -19.71 -2.60 3.13
C ASN A 237 -19.66 -1.12 3.56
N PRO A 238 -20.07 -0.17 2.70
CA PRO A 238 -20.05 1.25 3.05
C PRO A 238 -20.89 1.53 4.30
N PRO A 239 -20.39 2.34 5.25
CA PRO A 239 -21.17 2.71 6.41
C PRO A 239 -22.40 3.51 5.98
N SER A 240 -23.54 3.24 6.60
CA SER A 240 -24.72 4.12 6.44
C SER A 240 -24.47 5.40 7.25
N PRO A 241 -24.64 6.60 6.66
CA PRO A 241 -24.54 7.84 7.42
C PRO A 241 -25.61 7.83 8.53
N THR A 242 -25.21 8.10 9.77
CA THR A 242 -26.21 8.43 10.81
C THR A 242 -26.86 9.75 10.40
N LYS A 243 -28.18 9.70 10.14
CA LYS A 243 -29.01 10.88 9.87
C LYS A 243 -29.00 11.86 11.04
#